data_AF-A0A2V8LCL2-F1
#
_entry.id   AF-A0A2V8LCL2-F1
#
_cell.length_a   1.000
_cell.length_b   1.000
_cell.length_c   1.000
_cell.angle_alpha   90.00
_cell.angle_beta   90.00
_cell.angle_gamma   90.00
#
_symmetry.space_group_name_H-M   'P 1'
#
loop_
_entity.id
_entity.type
_entity.pdbx_description
1 polymer ?
#
loop_
_entity_poly.entity_id
_entity_poly.type
_entity_poly.pdbx_seq_one_letter_code
_entity_poly.pdbx_strand_id
1 'polypeptide(L)'
;MKQMKRWIIHFTALWALGIMAACAGNSARTPPQGRPETETRETTLKSGLKYLDLVVGGGREVAKGDTVDVQYSGWTYENGKRGKLFDTSMGQRPFTVTIGLTRVSWTEGLAGMKVGGKRKLIIPPDPSYGSPGEVSGGRPIVRSDFVFEYEVELLDIPGHFDLGGSCALAGVYRRLALTGKQQEDFRRTGNWNALIDGARQDVRGDCSVPYRWEKLFIALVNGHRYHEALQVLNDMAMRRFPLPHAILATADPDFLAAEEFKTSEFGIEYAATETEIQQNMRLAESKLSSMDEKDRPPTPYRAAGACPFECCRYREWTTRSAVQLLASIGSATFVAEIPAGARVDGVTGEVWLEPQPYAVLRDNGLLKAGDVIFFLDNLGEGHVNYWYNGSLNPELELHDGLYSYTYENCQANHVVAGACSLRKLHPEKKFLNEWWVKIRTSDGKEGWVLNKGQFSNTDACG
;
A
#
# COMPACT_ATOMS: atom_id res chain seq x y z
N MET A 1 0.96 -62.55 33.05
CA MET A 1 1.33 -63.66 32.14
C MET A 1 1.44 -63.07 30.74
N LYS A 2 2.49 -63.16 29.93
CA LYS A 2 3.75 -63.92 29.87
C LYS A 2 4.64 -63.13 28.88
N GLN A 3 5.88 -62.78 29.26
CA GLN A 3 7.13 -63.30 28.67
C GLN A 3 7.38 -62.90 27.20
N MET A 4 8.35 -62.01 26.94
CA MET A 4 9.77 -62.32 26.64
C MET A 4 10.00 -62.83 25.21
N LYS A 5 10.87 -62.12 24.46
CA LYS A 5 12.00 -62.74 23.76
C LYS A 5 13.06 -61.70 23.37
N ARG A 6 14.20 -61.81 24.05
CA ARG A 6 15.51 -61.23 23.71
C ARG A 6 16.07 -61.95 22.48
N TRP A 7 16.84 -61.26 21.64
CA TRP A 7 18.04 -61.82 21.03
C TRP A 7 19.22 -60.88 21.26
N ILE A 8 20.27 -61.46 21.82
CA ILE A 8 21.55 -60.88 22.19
C ILE A 8 22.53 -61.31 21.11
N ILE A 9 23.32 -60.39 20.57
CA ILE A 9 24.66 -60.72 20.06
C ILE A 9 25.63 -59.70 20.64
N HIS A 10 26.52 -60.19 21.51
CA HIS A 10 27.70 -59.50 22.01
C HIS A 10 28.87 -59.75 21.06
N PHE A 11 29.61 -58.69 20.73
CA PHE A 11 31.05 -58.79 20.48
C PHE A 11 31.76 -57.62 21.19
N THR A 12 32.22 -57.91 22.40
CA THR A 12 33.40 -57.33 23.08
C THR A 12 34.67 -57.66 22.26
N ALA A 13 35.81 -56.97 22.24
CA ALA A 13 36.45 -55.85 22.94
C ALA A 13 37.63 -55.37 22.02
N LEU A 14 38.21 -54.17 22.12
CA LEU A 14 39.38 -53.82 22.96
C LEU A 14 39.78 -52.37 22.58
N TRP A 15 39.76 -51.42 23.52
CA TRP A 15 40.92 -50.83 24.25
C TRP A 15 41.69 -49.71 23.53
N ALA A 16 41.54 -48.47 24.05
CA ALA A 16 42.62 -47.58 24.51
C ALA A 16 41.98 -46.25 25.01
N LEU A 17 41.75 -46.09 26.32
CA LEU A 17 42.62 -45.39 27.30
C LEU A 17 42.81 -43.88 27.03
N GLY A 18 42.18 -43.06 27.88
CA GLY A 18 42.39 -41.62 27.97
C GLY A 18 41.60 -41.02 29.14
N ILE A 19 42.20 -41.09 30.34
CA ILE A 19 41.70 -40.59 31.62
C ILE A 19 41.59 -39.05 31.59
N MET A 20 40.50 -38.46 32.14
CA MET A 20 40.61 -37.41 33.17
C MET A 20 39.27 -37.06 33.84
N ALA A 21 39.24 -37.37 35.14
CA ALA A 21 38.65 -36.68 36.29
C ALA A 21 37.43 -35.75 36.11
N ALA A 22 36.34 -36.14 36.80
CA ALA A 22 35.34 -35.23 37.32
C ALA A 22 35.79 -34.70 38.70
N CYS A 23 35.73 -33.38 38.90
CA CYS A 23 35.52 -32.77 40.21
C CYS A 23 34.59 -31.56 40.05
N ALA A 24 33.60 -31.50 40.95
CA ALA A 24 32.64 -30.43 41.07
C ALA A 24 33.32 -29.10 41.43
N GLY A 25 32.81 -28.01 40.86
CA GLY A 25 33.19 -26.65 41.22
C GLY A 25 32.08 -25.68 40.83
N ASN A 26 31.49 -25.04 41.84
CA ASN A 26 30.61 -23.89 41.70
C ASN A 26 31.21 -22.87 40.74
N SER A 27 30.47 -22.51 39.69
CA SER A 27 30.67 -21.23 39.01
C SER A 27 29.33 -20.54 38.87
N ALA A 28 29.23 -19.39 39.51
CA ALA A 28 28.14 -18.45 39.36
C ALA A 28 27.82 -18.26 37.88
N ARG A 29 26.54 -18.37 37.51
CA ARG A 29 26.06 -18.00 36.18
C ARG A 29 26.28 -16.51 36.01
N THR A 30 27.31 -16.13 35.28
CA THR A 30 27.48 -14.79 34.75
C THR A 30 26.26 -14.48 33.89
N PRO A 31 25.53 -13.37 34.12
CA PRO A 31 24.46 -12.97 33.21
C PRO A 31 25.05 -12.74 31.82
N PRO A 32 24.38 -13.13 30.72
CA PRO A 32 24.84 -12.81 29.39
C PRO A 32 24.84 -11.29 29.22
N GLN A 33 26.03 -10.72 29.06
CA GLN A 33 26.22 -9.35 28.58
C GLN A 33 25.84 -9.28 27.10
N GLY A 34 25.11 -8.23 26.73
CA GLY A 34 24.81 -7.91 25.33
C GLY A 34 23.37 -7.47 25.04
N ARG A 35 22.80 -6.56 25.85
CA ARG A 35 21.77 -5.64 25.32
C ARG A 35 22.53 -4.50 24.63
N PRO A 36 22.14 -4.03 23.42
CA PRO A 36 22.58 -2.72 22.98
C PRO A 36 21.86 -1.71 23.88
N GLU A 37 22.52 -1.27 24.96
CA GLU A 37 22.22 0.04 25.51
C GLU A 37 22.55 1.03 24.40
N THR A 38 21.52 1.64 23.82
CA THR A 38 21.69 2.85 23.02
C THR A 38 22.42 3.84 23.94
N GLU A 39 23.71 4.09 23.67
CA GLU A 39 24.50 5.02 24.47
C GLU A 39 23.76 6.36 24.54
N THR A 40 23.36 6.74 25.75
CA THR A 40 22.80 8.05 26.10
C THR A 40 23.88 9.10 25.88
N ARG A 41 24.07 9.52 24.63
CA ARG A 41 25.09 10.49 24.25
C ARG A 41 24.51 11.90 24.27
N GLU A 42 25.06 12.73 25.16
CA GLU A 42 24.77 14.17 25.19
C GLU A 42 25.21 14.80 23.86
N THR A 43 24.30 15.53 23.21
CA THR A 43 24.54 16.24 21.96
C THR A 43 24.59 17.74 22.23
N THR A 44 25.60 18.43 21.71
CA THR A 44 25.75 19.89 21.83
C THR A 44 25.43 20.55 20.49
N LEU A 45 24.49 21.49 20.49
CA LEU A 45 24.07 22.29 19.35
C LEU A 45 25.00 23.50 19.15
N LYS A 46 24.92 24.14 17.96
CA LYS A 46 25.71 25.33 17.63
C LYS A 46 25.48 26.51 18.58
N SER A 47 24.28 26.60 19.17
CA SER A 47 23.92 27.59 20.18
C SER A 47 24.56 27.35 21.55
N GLY A 48 25.23 26.22 21.75
CA GLY A 48 25.72 25.77 23.06
C GLY A 48 24.67 25.05 23.90
N LEU A 49 23.40 24.98 23.43
CA LEU A 49 22.39 24.12 24.04
C LEU A 49 22.82 22.67 23.95
N LYS A 50 22.64 21.94 25.05
CA LYS A 50 22.88 20.51 25.07
C LYS A 50 21.59 19.76 25.31
N TYR A 51 21.47 18.59 24.72
CA TYR A 51 20.36 17.69 25.04
C TYR A 51 20.81 16.24 25.16
N LEU A 52 20.00 15.49 25.90
CA LEU A 52 20.13 14.05 26.07
C LEU A 52 18.75 13.40 26.01
N ASP A 53 18.55 12.48 25.07
CA ASP A 53 17.33 11.67 25.02
C ASP A 53 17.35 10.63 26.15
N LEU A 54 16.49 10.83 27.14
CA LEU A 54 16.28 9.89 28.25
C LEU A 54 15.37 8.74 27.81
N VAL A 55 14.37 9.05 27.00
CA VAL A 55 13.48 8.10 26.33
C VAL A 55 13.24 8.61 24.91
N VAL A 56 13.57 7.82 23.90
CA VAL A 56 13.25 8.17 22.51
C VAL A 56 11.78 7.85 22.25
N GLY A 57 11.03 8.88 21.88
CA GLY A 57 9.59 8.78 21.66
C GLY A 57 9.21 7.86 20.49
N GLY A 58 8.03 7.30 20.64
CA GLY A 58 7.41 6.38 19.70
C GLY A 58 6.41 7.05 18.78
N GLY A 59 6.43 8.37 18.59
CA GLY A 59 5.43 9.12 17.81
C GLY A 59 6.00 10.05 16.74
N ARG A 60 5.17 10.91 16.15
CA ARG A 60 5.60 11.88 15.13
C ARG A 60 6.78 12.71 15.64
N GLU A 61 7.73 12.95 14.76
CA GLU A 61 8.86 13.82 15.04
C GLU A 61 8.45 15.28 14.92
N VAL A 62 8.90 16.10 15.87
CA VAL A 62 8.65 17.54 15.89
C VAL A 62 9.38 18.22 14.75
N ALA A 63 8.62 18.90 13.91
CA ALA A 63 9.06 19.73 12.80
C ALA A 63 8.93 21.22 13.12
N LYS A 64 9.62 22.05 12.34
CA LYS A 64 9.51 23.51 12.45
C LYS A 64 8.08 23.97 12.12
N GLY A 65 7.51 24.85 12.94
CA GLY A 65 6.14 25.34 12.81
C GLY A 65 5.11 24.56 13.62
N ASP A 66 5.48 23.38 14.13
CA ASP A 66 4.59 22.59 14.99
C ASP A 66 4.26 23.32 16.28
N THR A 67 3.03 23.15 16.74
CA THR A 67 2.64 23.49 18.11
C THR A 67 2.60 22.20 18.92
N VAL A 68 3.41 22.12 19.96
CA VAL A 68 3.63 20.90 20.76
C VAL A 68 3.16 21.08 22.19
N ASP A 69 2.59 20.03 22.76
CA ASP A 69 2.22 19.97 24.18
C ASP A 69 3.24 19.15 24.95
N VAL A 70 3.78 19.75 26.01
CA VAL A 70 4.80 19.11 26.85
C VAL A 70 4.43 19.11 28.33
N GLN A 71 5.01 18.16 29.06
CA GLN A 71 5.18 18.26 30.50
C GLN A 71 6.66 18.48 30.80
N TYR A 72 6.97 19.34 31.77
CA TYR A 72 8.35 19.64 32.11
C TYR A 72 8.56 19.94 33.58
N SER A 73 9.82 19.83 33.98
CA SER A 73 10.35 20.40 35.22
C SER A 73 11.70 21.06 34.93
N GLY A 74 11.93 22.23 35.52
CA GLY A 74 13.09 23.08 35.29
C GLY A 74 13.83 23.41 36.59
N TRP A 75 15.15 23.27 36.55
CA TRP A 75 16.05 23.51 37.68
C TRP A 75 17.16 24.49 37.31
N THR A 76 17.64 25.26 38.28
CA THR A 76 18.88 26.02 38.11
C THR A 76 20.04 25.05 37.86
N TYR A 77 21.05 25.44 37.11
CA TYR A 77 22.20 24.59 36.83
C TYR A 77 23.50 25.38 37.04
N GLU A 78 24.29 24.96 38.03
CA GLU A 78 25.52 25.65 38.43
C GLU A 78 26.64 24.65 38.67
N ASN A 79 27.87 24.98 38.25
CA ASN A 79 29.06 24.15 38.42
C ASN A 79 28.88 22.70 37.92
N GLY A 80 28.12 22.52 36.84
CA GLY A 80 27.85 21.21 36.24
C GLY A 80 26.85 20.35 37.02
N LYS A 81 26.06 20.94 37.92
CA LYS A 81 25.09 20.21 38.76
C LYS A 81 23.72 20.86 38.76
N ARG A 82 22.69 20.02 38.77
CA ARG A 82 21.29 20.40 39.01
C ARG A 82 21.15 21.04 40.40
N GLY A 83 20.57 22.22 40.42
CA GLY A 83 20.27 23.02 41.61
C GLY A 83 18.78 22.96 41.98
N LYS A 84 18.21 24.12 42.28
CA LYS A 84 16.85 24.24 42.82
C LYS A 84 15.81 24.19 41.69
N LEU A 85 14.72 23.45 41.91
CA LEU A 85 13.54 23.51 41.06
C LEU A 85 12.97 24.93 41.08
N PHE A 86 12.77 25.52 39.90
CA PHE A 86 12.23 26.88 39.78
C PHE A 86 10.92 26.92 38.99
N ASP A 87 10.67 25.95 38.11
CA ASP A 87 9.43 25.87 37.33
C ASP A 87 9.04 24.43 37.02
N THR A 88 7.74 24.14 36.93
CA THR A 88 7.22 22.82 36.57
C THR A 88 5.77 22.92 36.11
N SER A 89 5.42 22.13 35.08
CA SER A 89 4.03 21.94 34.65
C SER A 89 3.39 20.69 35.26
N MET A 90 4.13 19.90 36.05
CA MET A 90 3.61 18.68 36.65
C MET A 90 2.43 18.99 37.58
N GLY A 91 1.30 18.31 37.36
CA GLY A 91 0.04 18.56 38.09
C GLY A 91 -0.75 19.78 37.59
N GLN A 92 -0.31 20.44 36.51
CA GLN A 92 -1.01 21.50 35.79
C GLN A 92 -1.32 21.05 34.36
N ARG A 93 -2.05 21.89 33.61
CA ARG A 93 -2.26 21.68 32.16
C ARG A 93 -0.91 21.61 31.43
N PRO A 94 -0.80 20.79 30.36
CA PRO A 94 0.39 20.77 29.51
C PRO A 94 0.79 22.17 29.05
N PHE A 95 2.09 22.38 28.88
CA PHE A 95 2.61 23.63 28.35
C PHE A 95 2.76 23.54 26.85
N THR A 96 2.09 24.45 26.14
CA THR A 96 2.06 24.48 24.68
C THR A 96 3.16 25.41 24.16
N VAL A 97 3.95 24.92 23.21
CA VAL A 97 5.06 25.66 22.58
C VAL A 97 4.97 25.55 21.07
N THR A 98 5.06 26.67 20.36
CA THR A 98 5.17 26.66 18.89
C THR A 98 6.64 26.77 18.47
N ILE A 99 7.11 25.74 17.78
CA ILE A 99 8.50 25.56 17.36
C ILE A 99 8.84 26.55 16.25
N GLY A 100 9.81 27.44 16.50
CA GLY A 100 10.29 28.41 15.53
C GLY A 100 9.73 29.83 15.70
N LEU A 101 8.81 30.04 16.65
CA LEU A 101 8.21 31.36 16.89
C LEU A 101 8.57 31.97 18.25
N THR A 102 8.71 31.15 19.30
CA THR A 102 8.97 31.62 20.67
C THR A 102 10.03 30.77 21.36
N ARG A 103 10.67 31.34 22.40
CA ARG A 103 11.67 30.66 23.26
C ARG A 103 12.70 29.85 22.45
N VAL A 104 13.69 30.55 21.91
CA VAL A 104 14.65 30.02 20.92
C VAL A 104 15.32 28.73 21.41
N SER A 105 15.73 28.66 22.68
CA SER A 105 16.30 27.43 23.28
C SER A 105 15.35 26.24 23.28
N TRP A 106 14.06 26.45 23.58
CA TRP A 106 13.05 25.39 23.56
C TRP A 106 12.75 24.91 22.14
N THR A 107 12.66 25.86 21.20
CA THR A 107 12.54 25.55 19.77
C THR A 107 13.66 24.63 19.30
N GLU A 108 14.91 24.95 19.67
CA GLU A 108 16.08 24.15 19.28
C GLU A 108 16.16 22.81 20.03
N GLY A 109 15.86 22.80 21.33
CA GLY A 109 15.96 21.61 22.18
C GLY A 109 14.90 20.54 21.88
N LEU A 110 13.71 20.96 21.46
CA LEU A 110 12.60 20.05 21.12
C LEU A 110 12.60 19.62 19.65
N ALA A 111 13.35 20.29 18.77
CA ALA A 111 13.48 19.88 17.39
C ALA A 111 13.99 18.42 17.29
N GLY A 112 13.36 17.62 16.42
CA GLY A 112 13.71 16.21 16.26
C GLY A 112 13.30 15.30 17.42
N MET A 113 12.63 15.83 18.46
CA MET A 113 12.04 15.00 19.50
C MET A 113 10.79 14.28 18.95
N LYS A 114 10.49 13.08 19.45
CA LYS A 114 9.32 12.29 19.03
C LYS A 114 8.28 12.23 20.14
N VAL A 115 7.00 12.27 19.79
CA VAL A 115 5.89 12.17 20.76
C VAL A 115 6.05 10.92 21.64
N GLY A 116 5.78 11.07 22.95
CA GLY A 116 6.04 10.08 23.99
C GLY A 116 7.51 10.01 24.46
N GLY A 117 8.39 10.84 23.91
CA GLY A 117 9.79 10.92 24.30
C GLY A 117 10.01 11.73 25.58
N LYS A 118 11.16 11.51 26.23
CA LYS A 118 11.66 12.31 27.36
C LYS A 118 13.06 12.78 27.05
N ARG A 119 13.30 14.08 27.14
CA ARG A 119 14.57 14.71 26.81
C ARG A 119 15.01 15.62 27.94
N LYS A 120 16.29 15.51 28.30
CA LYS A 120 16.96 16.48 29.15
C LYS A 120 17.54 17.57 28.27
N LEU A 121 17.36 18.83 28.65
CA LEU A 121 17.96 20.00 28.01
C LEU A 121 18.84 20.73 29.03
N ILE A 122 20.06 21.09 28.63
CA ILE A 122 20.91 22.05 29.35
C ILE A 122 20.96 23.30 28.48
N ILE A 123 20.21 24.30 28.90
CA ILE A 123 20.02 25.55 28.17
C ILE A 123 21.02 26.57 28.70
N PRO A 124 21.97 27.06 27.87
CA PRO A 124 22.87 28.14 28.26
C PRO A 124 22.09 29.44 28.53
N PRO A 125 22.74 30.49 29.05
CA PRO A 125 22.11 31.80 29.20
C PRO A 125 21.36 32.21 27.93
N ASP A 126 20.03 32.31 28.05
CA ASP A 126 19.14 32.56 26.91
C ASP A 126 18.36 33.86 27.16
N PRO A 127 18.50 34.87 26.29
CA PRO A 127 17.83 36.15 26.43
C PRO A 127 16.29 36.06 26.40
N SER A 128 15.71 34.95 25.90
CA SER A 128 14.27 34.73 25.92
C SER A 128 13.68 34.52 27.31
N TYR A 129 14.52 34.32 28.33
CA TYR A 129 14.13 34.28 29.73
C TYR A 129 14.05 35.65 30.40
N GLY A 130 14.25 36.77 29.69
CA GLY A 130 14.01 38.13 30.20
C GLY A 130 15.13 38.69 31.07
N SER A 131 15.06 39.98 31.40
CA SER A 131 16.10 40.68 32.17
C SER A 131 15.84 40.63 33.69
N PRO A 132 16.88 40.75 34.54
CA PRO A 132 16.71 40.78 35.98
C PRO A 132 15.71 41.88 36.42
N GLY A 133 14.68 41.51 37.17
CA GLY A 133 13.69 42.44 37.74
C GLY A 133 12.37 42.55 36.98
N GLU A 134 12.24 41.90 35.82
CA GLU A 134 10.96 41.83 35.10
C GLU A 134 10.00 40.80 35.73
N VAL A 135 8.69 41.01 35.59
CA VAL A 135 7.63 40.10 36.05
C VAL A 135 6.73 39.80 34.85
N SER A 136 6.56 38.53 34.51
CA SER A 136 5.64 38.10 33.45
C SER A 136 4.59 37.17 34.05
N GLY A 137 3.31 37.53 33.91
CA GLY A 137 2.19 36.73 34.40
C GLY A 137 2.13 36.53 35.93
N GLY A 138 2.71 37.45 36.72
CA GLY A 138 2.69 37.38 38.19
C GLY A 138 3.70 36.41 38.81
N ARG A 139 4.65 35.86 38.03
CA ARG A 139 5.77 35.05 38.53
C ARG A 139 7.09 35.82 38.34
N PRO A 140 8.03 35.77 39.31
CA PRO A 140 9.34 36.38 39.14
C PRO A 140 10.04 35.81 37.91
N ILE A 141 10.51 36.68 37.00
CA ILE A 141 11.28 36.24 35.85
C ILE A 141 12.66 35.74 36.34
N VAL A 142 13.04 34.55 35.88
CA VAL A 142 14.30 33.91 36.22
C VAL A 142 15.41 34.57 35.39
N ARG A 143 16.54 34.92 36.00
CA ARG A 143 17.58 35.70 35.32
C ARG A 143 18.07 35.00 34.05
N SER A 144 18.17 35.74 32.94
CA SER A 144 18.67 35.26 31.65
C SER A 144 20.14 34.84 31.63
N ASP A 145 20.91 35.12 32.69
CA ASP A 145 22.32 34.79 32.79
C ASP A 145 22.62 33.44 33.47
N PHE A 146 21.58 32.71 33.90
CA PHE A 146 21.74 31.35 34.42
C PHE A 146 21.71 30.30 33.32
N VAL A 147 22.38 29.17 33.60
CA VAL A 147 22.19 27.93 32.87
C VAL A 147 21.02 27.20 33.52
N PHE A 148 20.11 26.64 32.72
CA PHE A 148 18.98 25.86 33.20
C PHE A 148 19.06 24.42 32.73
N GLU A 149 18.67 23.50 33.61
CA GLU A 149 18.41 22.12 33.25
C GLU A 149 16.89 21.90 33.20
N TYR A 150 16.40 21.36 32.10
CA TYR A 150 15.02 20.92 31.94
C TYR A 150 14.95 19.43 31.69
N GLU A 151 13.95 18.78 32.26
CA GLU A 151 13.46 17.50 31.78
C GLU A 151 12.10 17.73 31.16
N VAL A 152 11.96 17.38 29.89
CA VAL A 152 10.75 17.59 29.09
C VAL A 152 10.25 16.25 28.58
N GLU A 153 8.96 16.01 28.75
CA GLU A 153 8.21 14.92 28.14
C GLU A 153 7.30 15.49 27.06
N LEU A 154 7.47 15.03 25.82
CA LEU A 154 6.64 15.45 24.71
C LEU A 154 5.36 14.62 24.70
N LEU A 155 4.23 15.25 25.00
CA LEU A 155 2.96 14.57 25.13
C LEU A 155 2.24 14.42 23.80
N ASP A 156 2.17 15.50 23.03
CA ASP A 156 1.40 15.53 21.79
C ASP A 156 1.87 16.67 20.86
N ILE A 157 1.44 16.62 19.61
CA ILE A 157 1.51 17.73 18.67
C ILE A 157 0.07 18.05 18.25
N PRO A 158 -0.64 18.90 19.01
CA PRO A 158 -2.04 19.24 18.76
C PRO A 158 -2.36 19.51 17.29
N GLY A 159 -3.46 18.92 16.81
CA GLY A 159 -3.84 18.92 15.39
C GLY A 159 -3.30 17.74 14.60
N HIS A 160 -2.55 16.83 15.23
CA HIS A 160 -2.08 15.58 14.63
C HIS A 160 -2.56 14.37 15.43
N PHE A 161 -3.20 13.43 14.75
CA PHE A 161 -3.65 12.17 15.31
C PHE A 161 -2.49 11.16 15.37
N ASP A 162 -2.53 10.29 16.37
CA ASP A 162 -1.68 9.10 16.43
C ASP A 162 -2.15 8.06 15.39
N LEU A 163 -1.54 8.11 14.22
CA LEU A 163 -1.79 7.19 13.11
C LEU A 163 -1.00 5.87 13.21
N GLY A 164 -0.42 5.58 14.37
CA GLY A 164 0.52 4.47 14.52
C GLY A 164 1.95 4.92 14.82
N GLY A 165 2.14 6.06 15.48
CA GLY A 165 3.42 6.49 16.05
C GLY A 165 4.64 6.53 15.10
N SER A 166 5.83 6.56 15.69
CA SER A 166 7.13 6.40 15.05
C SER A 166 7.34 4.94 14.70
N CYS A 167 8.02 4.73 13.59
CA CYS A 167 8.42 3.43 13.08
C CYS A 167 9.21 2.66 14.15
N ALA A 168 8.53 1.80 14.92
CA ALA A 168 9.21 0.98 15.92
C ALA A 168 10.02 -0.10 15.20
N LEU A 169 11.18 -0.45 15.76
CA LEU A 169 11.99 -1.57 15.26
C LEU A 169 11.17 -2.86 15.28
N ALA A 170 11.06 -3.49 14.11
CA ALA A 170 10.33 -4.71 13.87
C ALA A 170 10.66 -5.78 14.92
N GLY A 171 9.70 -6.13 15.79
CA GLY A 171 9.88 -7.17 16.80
C GLY A 171 8.76 -7.31 17.81
N VAL A 172 8.20 -6.18 18.29
CA VAL A 172 7.17 -6.18 19.34
C VAL A 172 5.75 -6.29 18.76
N TYR A 173 5.45 -5.65 17.63
CA TYR A 173 4.09 -5.51 17.11
C TYR A 173 3.59 -6.67 16.23
N ARG A 174 4.44 -7.66 15.88
CA ARG A 174 4.02 -8.82 15.07
C ARG A 174 2.95 -9.69 15.76
N ARG A 175 2.81 -9.59 17.09
CA ARG A 175 1.81 -10.32 17.89
C ARG A 175 0.45 -9.63 18.02
N LEU A 176 0.31 -8.41 17.51
CA LEU A 176 -0.90 -7.59 17.65
C LEU A 176 -1.65 -7.36 16.33
N ALA A 177 -1.07 -7.77 15.20
CA ALA A 177 -1.73 -7.65 13.90
C ALA A 177 -3.02 -8.49 13.84
N LEU A 178 -4.11 -7.89 13.39
CA LEU A 178 -5.39 -8.58 13.18
C LEU A 178 -5.24 -9.63 12.08
N THR A 179 -5.76 -10.84 12.32
CA THR A 179 -5.91 -11.85 11.26
C THR A 179 -6.91 -11.40 10.20
N GLY A 180 -6.83 -11.95 8.99
CA GLY A 180 -7.78 -11.63 7.91
C GLY A 180 -9.23 -11.88 8.32
N LYS A 181 -9.50 -12.95 9.08
CA LYS A 181 -10.82 -13.25 9.63
C LYS A 181 -11.32 -12.18 10.60
N GLN A 182 -10.47 -11.68 11.50
CA GLN A 182 -10.85 -10.62 12.43
C GLN A 182 -11.19 -9.32 11.70
N GLN A 183 -10.43 -8.97 10.66
CA GLN A 183 -10.70 -7.80 9.84
C GLN A 183 -12.04 -7.93 9.11
N GLU A 184 -12.33 -9.10 8.54
CA GLU A 184 -13.60 -9.43 7.89
C GLU A 184 -14.78 -9.31 8.87
N ASP A 185 -14.64 -9.91 10.05
CA ASP A 185 -15.68 -9.90 11.08
C ASP A 185 -15.96 -8.46 11.54
N PHE A 186 -14.93 -7.65 11.80
CA PHE A 186 -15.12 -6.25 12.20
C PHE A 186 -15.77 -5.40 11.11
N ARG A 187 -15.40 -5.59 9.84
CA ARG A 187 -16.07 -4.93 8.70
C ARG A 187 -17.55 -5.31 8.67
N ARG A 188 -17.87 -6.60 8.78
CA ARG A 188 -19.26 -7.08 8.76
C ARG A 188 -20.10 -6.55 9.93
N THR A 189 -19.49 -6.40 11.11
CA THR A 189 -20.20 -5.90 12.31
C THR A 189 -20.17 -4.37 12.45
N GLY A 190 -19.52 -3.65 11.53
CA GLY A 190 -19.33 -2.20 11.65
C GLY A 190 -18.46 -1.77 12.84
N ASN A 191 -17.60 -2.65 13.36
CA ASN A 191 -16.71 -2.34 14.48
C ASN A 191 -15.45 -1.62 13.98
N TRP A 192 -15.64 -0.40 13.46
CA TRP A 192 -14.59 0.38 12.83
C TRP A 192 -13.49 0.78 13.82
N ASN A 193 -13.82 1.06 15.08
CA ASN A 193 -12.82 1.41 16.11
C ASN A 193 -11.79 0.28 16.30
N ALA A 194 -12.25 -0.97 16.45
CA ALA A 194 -11.34 -2.10 16.58
C ALA A 194 -10.50 -2.33 15.31
N LEU A 195 -11.09 -2.11 14.12
CA LEU A 195 -10.38 -2.21 12.86
C LEU A 195 -9.29 -1.13 12.71
N ILE A 196 -9.61 0.11 13.05
CA ILE A 196 -8.70 1.27 13.02
C ILE A 196 -7.55 1.04 14.01
N ASP A 197 -7.85 0.61 15.24
CA ASP A 197 -6.82 0.34 16.24
C ASP A 197 -5.87 -0.77 15.80
N GLY A 198 -6.41 -1.84 15.18
CA GLY A 198 -5.60 -2.88 14.55
C GLY A 198 -4.75 -2.38 13.38
N ALA A 199 -5.30 -1.52 12.53
CA ALA A 199 -4.58 -0.94 11.40
C ALA A 199 -3.44 0.00 11.85
N ARG A 200 -3.66 0.81 12.89
CA ARG A 200 -2.61 1.63 13.53
C ARG A 200 -1.48 0.75 14.09
N GLN A 201 -1.82 -0.38 14.70
CA GLN A 201 -0.82 -1.34 15.18
C GLN A 201 -0.05 -1.99 14.03
N ASP A 202 -0.68 -2.23 12.89
CA ASP A 202 -0.02 -2.76 11.69
C ASP A 202 0.99 -1.72 11.14
N VAL A 203 0.58 -0.46 11.01
CA VAL A 203 1.47 0.66 10.64
C VAL A 203 2.65 0.79 11.62
N ARG A 204 2.41 0.69 12.94
CA ARG A 204 3.48 0.68 13.97
C ARG A 204 4.49 -0.42 13.74
N GLY A 205 4.01 -1.60 13.32
CA GLY A 205 4.86 -2.77 13.16
C GLY A 205 5.83 -2.67 11.98
N ASP A 206 5.49 -1.90 10.95
CA ASP A 206 6.36 -1.56 9.84
C ASP A 206 5.77 -0.40 9.01
N CYS A 207 6.15 0.82 9.38
CA CYS A 207 5.67 2.03 8.74
C CYS A 207 6.25 2.25 7.33
N SER A 208 7.22 1.42 6.91
CA SER A 208 7.89 1.55 5.60
C SER A 208 7.10 0.89 4.48
N VAL A 209 6.03 0.16 4.82
CA VAL A 209 5.20 -0.61 3.89
C VAL A 209 3.97 0.22 3.49
N PRO A 210 3.85 0.68 2.23
CA PRO A 210 2.73 1.52 1.77
C PRO A 210 1.36 0.91 2.05
N TYR A 211 1.19 -0.38 1.74
CA TYR A 211 -0.07 -1.12 1.89
C TYR A 211 -0.65 -1.10 3.32
N ARG A 212 0.18 -0.95 4.36
CA ARG A 212 -0.33 -0.85 5.75
C ARG A 212 -1.01 0.47 6.02
N TRP A 213 -0.48 1.54 5.43
CA TRP A 213 -1.11 2.86 5.47
C TRP A 213 -2.39 2.90 4.65
N GLU A 214 -2.43 2.22 3.50
CA GLU A 214 -3.65 2.11 2.69
C GLU A 214 -4.80 1.48 3.49
N LYS A 215 -4.52 0.40 4.22
CA LYS A 215 -5.50 -0.23 5.11
C LYS A 215 -5.99 0.72 6.20
N LEU A 216 -5.09 1.48 6.80
CA LEU A 216 -5.45 2.45 7.82
C LEU A 216 -6.34 3.56 7.24
N PHE A 217 -5.99 4.09 6.07
CA PHE A 217 -6.81 5.06 5.35
C PHE A 217 -8.23 4.53 5.11
N ILE A 218 -8.36 3.33 4.52
CA ILE A 218 -9.66 2.70 4.23
C ILE A 218 -10.48 2.49 5.51
N ALA A 219 -9.85 2.02 6.59
CA ALA A 219 -10.52 1.83 7.87
C ALA A 219 -11.01 3.15 8.49
N LEU A 220 -10.23 4.23 8.35
CA LEU A 220 -10.59 5.57 8.83
C LEU A 220 -11.71 6.18 8.00
N VAL A 221 -11.66 6.06 6.68
CA VAL A 221 -12.72 6.54 5.76
C VAL A 221 -14.04 5.84 6.07
N ASN A 222 -14.05 4.51 6.13
CA ASN A 222 -15.26 3.74 6.46
C ASN A 222 -15.76 3.98 7.90
N GLY A 223 -14.86 4.37 8.81
CA GLY A 223 -15.20 4.80 10.16
C GLY A 223 -15.60 6.28 10.28
N HIS A 224 -15.73 7.00 9.16
CA HIS A 224 -16.02 8.44 9.08
C HIS A 224 -15.04 9.33 9.88
N ARG A 225 -13.76 8.94 9.97
CA ARG A 225 -12.69 9.69 10.64
C ARG A 225 -11.84 10.44 9.62
N TYR A 226 -12.45 11.41 8.93
CA TYR A 226 -11.88 12.02 7.73
C TYR A 226 -10.62 12.86 7.98
N HIS A 227 -10.54 13.61 9.09
CA HIS A 227 -9.33 14.35 9.42
C HIS A 227 -8.11 13.42 9.64
N GLU A 228 -8.33 12.24 10.19
CA GLU A 228 -7.28 11.22 10.34
C GLU A 228 -6.90 10.61 9.00
N ALA A 229 -7.88 10.32 8.15
CA ALA A 229 -7.64 9.81 6.81
C ALA A 229 -6.81 10.81 5.98
N LEU A 230 -7.11 12.11 6.07
CA LEU A 230 -6.33 13.16 5.43
C LEU A 230 -4.89 13.23 5.96
N GLN A 231 -4.70 13.05 7.27
CA GLN A 231 -3.35 12.97 7.82
C GLN A 231 -2.60 11.72 7.32
N VAL A 232 -3.27 10.57 7.14
CA VAL A 232 -2.66 9.39 6.52
C VAL A 232 -2.15 9.71 5.11
N LEU A 233 -2.96 10.38 4.28
CA LEU A 233 -2.53 10.78 2.94
C LEU A 233 -1.29 11.68 2.98
N ASN A 234 -1.27 12.68 3.87
CA ASN A 234 -0.10 13.55 4.08
C ASN A 234 1.15 12.75 4.49
N ASP A 235 1.02 11.84 5.46
CA ASP A 235 2.14 11.03 5.97
C ASP A 235 2.72 10.11 4.90
N MET A 236 1.86 9.48 4.10
CA MET A 236 2.27 8.64 2.98
C MET A 236 2.92 9.46 1.85
N ALA A 237 2.40 10.66 1.54
CA ALA A 237 2.97 11.57 0.55
C ALA A 237 4.39 12.04 0.97
N MET A 238 4.58 12.42 2.24
CA MET A 238 5.89 12.77 2.79
C MET A 238 6.91 11.62 2.68
N ARG A 239 6.44 10.37 2.74
CA ARG A 239 7.27 9.16 2.58
C ARG A 239 7.54 8.81 1.12
N ARG A 240 7.02 9.59 0.16
CA ARG A 240 7.07 9.31 -1.28
C ARG A 240 6.52 7.94 -1.62
N PHE A 241 5.55 7.46 -0.84
CA PHE A 241 4.83 6.27 -1.23
C PHE A 241 4.02 6.57 -2.49
N PRO A 242 3.84 5.57 -3.37
CA PRO A 242 2.91 5.70 -4.47
C PRO A 242 1.52 6.00 -3.90
N LEU A 243 1.09 7.24 -4.06
CA LEU A 243 -0.21 7.84 -3.77
C LEU A 243 -0.41 8.92 -4.85
N PRO A 244 -1.63 9.30 -5.30
CA PRO A 244 -2.88 9.40 -4.52
C PRO A 244 -4.17 8.87 -5.19
N HIS A 245 -4.24 8.64 -6.51
CA HIS A 245 -5.54 8.42 -7.13
C HIS A 245 -6.08 6.99 -7.00
N ALA A 246 -5.24 5.96 -6.91
CA ALA A 246 -5.70 4.58 -6.83
C ALA A 246 -6.43 4.27 -5.51
N ILE A 247 -5.89 4.75 -4.38
CA ILE A 247 -6.55 4.59 -3.09
C ILE A 247 -7.81 5.46 -3.01
N LEU A 248 -7.77 6.69 -3.55
CA LEU A 248 -8.92 7.58 -3.63
C LEU A 248 -10.00 7.03 -4.56
N ALA A 249 -9.63 6.18 -5.53
CA ALA A 249 -10.58 5.49 -6.39
C ALA A 249 -11.39 4.40 -5.71
N THR A 250 -10.92 3.95 -4.55
CA THR A 250 -11.66 3.05 -3.67
C THR A 250 -12.24 3.76 -2.45
N ALA A 251 -12.06 5.09 -2.35
CA ALA A 251 -12.56 5.85 -1.23
C ALA A 251 -14.08 5.96 -1.27
N ASP A 252 -14.67 6.01 -0.08
CA ASP A 252 -16.11 6.21 0.08
C ASP A 252 -16.54 7.54 -0.58
N PRO A 253 -17.64 7.55 -1.37
CA PRO A 253 -18.15 8.77 -2.00
C PRO A 253 -18.43 9.90 -1.02
N ASP A 254 -18.84 9.59 0.21
CA ASP A 254 -19.10 10.60 1.25
C ASP A 254 -17.80 11.26 1.72
N PHE A 255 -16.69 10.53 1.76
CA PHE A 255 -15.37 11.11 2.03
C PHE A 255 -14.95 12.06 0.91
N LEU A 256 -15.11 11.65 -0.35
CA LEU A 256 -14.78 12.51 -1.51
C LEU A 256 -15.70 13.74 -1.59
N ALA A 257 -16.93 13.63 -1.08
CA ALA A 257 -17.89 14.72 -0.99
C ALA A 257 -17.68 15.64 0.24
N ALA A 258 -16.92 15.20 1.24
CA ALA A 258 -16.68 15.94 2.47
C ALA A 258 -15.92 17.25 2.22
N GLU A 259 -16.30 18.32 2.93
CA GLU A 259 -15.68 19.64 2.78
C GLU A 259 -14.21 19.61 3.21
N GLU A 260 -13.90 18.82 4.24
CA GLU A 260 -12.56 18.56 4.74
C GLU A 260 -11.65 18.00 3.64
N PHE A 261 -12.16 17.07 2.82
CA PHE A 261 -11.40 16.53 1.70
C PHE A 261 -11.30 17.54 0.56
N LYS A 262 -12.43 18.11 0.12
CA LYS A 262 -12.48 19.04 -1.02
C LYS A 262 -11.59 20.26 -0.86
N THR A 263 -11.44 20.76 0.37
CA THR A 263 -10.61 21.92 0.69
C THR A 263 -9.14 21.57 0.99
N SER A 264 -8.83 20.29 1.13
CA SER A 264 -7.44 19.83 1.28
C SER A 264 -6.67 19.91 -0.05
N GLU A 265 -5.33 19.93 0.04
CA GLU A 265 -4.46 19.88 -1.15
C GLU A 265 -4.77 18.66 -2.04
N PHE A 266 -4.99 17.49 -1.43
CA PHE A 266 -5.39 16.28 -2.15
C PHE A 266 -6.72 16.41 -2.86
N GLY A 267 -7.72 17.04 -2.23
CA GLY A 267 -9.03 17.25 -2.85
C GLY A 267 -8.99 18.20 -4.03
N ILE A 268 -8.18 19.26 -3.93
CA ILE A 268 -7.96 20.22 -5.02
C ILE A 268 -7.27 19.53 -6.21
N GLU A 269 -6.18 18.80 -5.95
CA GLU A 269 -5.45 18.04 -6.99
C GLU A 269 -6.33 16.97 -7.64
N TYR A 270 -7.10 16.25 -6.81
CA TYR A 270 -8.08 15.27 -7.26
C TYR A 270 -9.12 15.90 -8.20
N ALA A 271 -9.70 17.04 -7.81
CA ALA A 271 -10.73 17.71 -8.62
C ALA A 271 -10.17 18.22 -9.96
N ALA A 272 -8.93 18.74 -9.95
CA ALA A 272 -8.23 19.14 -11.16
C ALA A 272 -8.00 17.94 -12.09
N THR A 273 -7.54 16.81 -11.54
CA THR A 273 -7.32 15.57 -12.28
C THR A 273 -8.62 15.03 -12.89
N GLU A 274 -9.71 15.00 -12.12
CA GLU A 274 -11.02 14.57 -12.63
C GLU A 274 -11.47 15.46 -13.78
N THR A 275 -11.29 16.78 -13.67
CA THR A 275 -11.66 17.72 -14.73
C THR A 275 -10.89 17.46 -16.03
N GLU A 276 -9.58 17.22 -15.92
CA GLU A 276 -8.73 16.87 -17.06
C GLU A 276 -9.19 15.58 -17.72
N ILE A 277 -9.51 14.56 -16.91
CA ILE A 277 -9.97 13.27 -17.45
C ILE A 277 -11.32 13.40 -18.14
N GLN A 278 -12.26 14.17 -17.58
CA GLN A 278 -13.55 14.44 -18.24
C GLN A 278 -13.37 15.23 -19.55
N GLN A 279 -12.33 16.06 -19.65
CA GLN A 279 -11.97 16.71 -20.92
C GLN A 279 -11.41 15.69 -21.93
N ASN A 280 -10.49 14.83 -21.50
CA ASN A 280 -9.88 13.81 -22.37
C ASN A 280 -10.90 12.78 -22.85
N MET A 281 -11.86 12.39 -22.01
CA MET A 281 -13.01 11.55 -22.40
C MET A 281 -13.83 12.21 -23.52
N ARG A 282 -14.19 13.49 -23.37
CA ARG A 282 -14.94 14.23 -24.41
C ARG A 282 -14.15 14.37 -25.70
N LEU A 283 -12.84 14.57 -25.62
CA LEU A 283 -11.97 14.61 -26.79
C LEU A 283 -11.95 13.25 -27.51
N ALA A 284 -11.83 12.16 -26.76
CA ALA A 284 -11.84 10.82 -27.29
C ALA A 284 -13.20 10.48 -27.95
N GLU A 285 -14.33 10.83 -27.33
CA GLU A 285 -15.68 10.66 -27.92
C GLU A 285 -15.83 11.45 -29.23
N SER A 286 -15.35 12.70 -29.26
CA SER A 286 -15.37 13.54 -30.46
C SER A 286 -14.50 12.94 -31.58
N LYS A 287 -13.30 12.46 -31.25
CA LYS A 287 -12.41 11.78 -32.21
C LYS A 287 -13.03 10.49 -32.71
N LEU A 288 -13.58 9.65 -31.83
CA LEU A 288 -14.25 8.40 -32.23
C LEU A 288 -15.40 8.67 -33.21
N SER A 289 -16.20 9.70 -32.93
CA SER A 289 -17.35 10.08 -33.76
C SER A 289 -16.94 10.60 -35.14
N SER A 290 -15.79 11.27 -35.23
CA SER A 290 -15.27 11.87 -36.48
C SER A 290 -14.21 11.02 -37.18
N MET A 291 -13.88 9.83 -36.65
CA MET A 291 -12.82 8.97 -37.17
C MET A 291 -13.18 8.38 -38.53
N ASP A 292 -12.30 8.54 -39.52
CA ASP A 292 -12.42 7.95 -40.86
C ASP A 292 -12.46 6.41 -40.78
N GLU A 293 -13.19 5.78 -41.71
CA GLU A 293 -13.32 4.31 -41.77
C GLU A 293 -11.97 3.59 -41.92
N LYS A 294 -11.03 4.16 -42.68
CA LYS A 294 -9.67 3.63 -42.87
C LYS A 294 -8.84 3.58 -41.58
N ASP A 295 -9.15 4.46 -40.63
CA ASP A 295 -8.41 4.60 -39.38
C ASP A 295 -9.02 3.73 -38.27
N ARG A 296 -10.20 3.15 -38.52
CA ARG A 296 -10.87 2.19 -37.64
C ARG A 296 -10.38 0.77 -37.92
N PRO A 297 -10.32 -0.08 -36.89
CA PRO A 297 -10.09 -1.50 -37.10
C PRO A 297 -11.25 -2.14 -37.89
N PRO A 298 -10.98 -3.19 -38.70
CA PRO A 298 -12.01 -3.98 -39.34
C PRO A 298 -13.04 -4.50 -38.33
N THR A 299 -14.32 -4.53 -38.72
CA THR A 299 -15.41 -5.05 -37.88
C THR A 299 -16.24 -6.08 -38.65
N PRO A 300 -16.33 -7.35 -38.18
CA PRO A 300 -15.59 -7.90 -37.05
C PRO A 300 -14.10 -7.99 -37.36
N TYR A 301 -13.28 -7.72 -36.35
CA TYR A 301 -11.86 -8.05 -36.37
C TYR A 301 -11.71 -9.56 -36.22
N ARG A 302 -10.81 -10.14 -37.01
CA ARG A 302 -10.58 -11.59 -37.07
C ARG A 302 -9.12 -11.88 -36.79
N ALA A 303 -8.87 -12.54 -35.68
CA ALA A 303 -7.53 -12.99 -35.29
C ALA A 303 -7.38 -14.48 -35.61
N ALA A 304 -6.89 -14.80 -36.80
CA ALA A 304 -6.65 -16.18 -37.23
C ALA A 304 -5.47 -16.79 -36.47
N GLY A 305 -5.63 -18.01 -35.98
CA GLY A 305 -4.65 -18.70 -35.14
C GLY A 305 -4.63 -18.24 -33.68
N ALA A 306 -5.48 -17.29 -33.29
CA ALA A 306 -5.49 -16.73 -31.94
C ALA A 306 -5.80 -17.78 -30.87
N CYS A 307 -5.15 -17.65 -29.71
CA CYS A 307 -5.35 -18.50 -28.55
C CYS A 307 -5.55 -17.59 -27.32
N PRO A 308 -6.80 -17.25 -26.95
CA PRO A 308 -7.12 -15.97 -26.32
C PRO A 308 -6.93 -15.91 -24.80
N PHE A 309 -6.06 -16.74 -24.23
CA PHE A 309 -5.77 -16.77 -22.80
C PHE A 309 -4.42 -17.43 -22.53
N GLU A 310 -3.92 -17.21 -21.32
CA GLU A 310 -2.68 -17.78 -20.81
C GLU A 310 -2.61 -19.29 -21.02
N CYS A 311 -1.47 -19.76 -21.52
CA CYS A 311 -1.21 -21.18 -21.78
C CYS A 311 -2.18 -21.88 -22.75
N CYS A 312 -2.94 -21.11 -23.51
CA CYS A 312 -3.78 -21.66 -24.56
C CYS A 312 -2.93 -22.41 -25.59
N ARG A 313 -3.27 -23.69 -25.82
CA ARG A 313 -2.60 -24.54 -26.82
C ARG A 313 -3.57 -25.46 -27.55
N TYR A 314 -3.41 -25.53 -28.86
CA TYR A 314 -4.08 -26.49 -29.74
C TYR A 314 -3.41 -27.87 -29.62
N ARG A 315 -4.10 -28.81 -28.95
CA ARG A 315 -3.65 -30.17 -28.63
C ARG A 315 -4.86 -31.09 -28.41
N GLU A 316 -4.63 -32.30 -27.90
CA GLU A 316 -5.73 -33.15 -27.44
C GLU A 316 -6.49 -32.48 -26.28
N TRP A 317 -7.78 -32.27 -26.50
CA TRP A 317 -8.76 -31.74 -25.56
C TRP A 317 -9.85 -32.78 -25.29
N THR A 318 -10.63 -32.54 -24.23
CA THR A 318 -11.82 -33.35 -23.93
C THR A 318 -13.07 -32.48 -23.92
N THR A 319 -14.15 -32.92 -24.56
CA THR A 319 -15.43 -32.22 -24.54
C THR A 319 -16.08 -32.35 -23.15
N ARG A 320 -16.51 -31.23 -22.56
CA ARG A 320 -17.24 -31.19 -21.28
C ARG A 320 -18.74 -31.39 -21.48
N SER A 321 -19.25 -31.02 -22.66
CA SER A 321 -20.64 -31.17 -23.10
C SER A 321 -20.67 -31.67 -24.53
N ALA A 322 -21.85 -32.08 -25.02
CA ALA A 322 -22.00 -32.32 -26.46
C ALA A 322 -21.70 -31.03 -27.26
N VAL A 323 -21.04 -31.16 -28.40
CA VAL A 323 -20.70 -30.05 -29.30
C VAL A 323 -21.12 -30.36 -30.74
N GLN A 324 -21.67 -29.35 -31.42
CA GLN A 324 -22.02 -29.43 -32.83
C GLN A 324 -20.88 -28.90 -33.68
N LEU A 325 -20.40 -29.73 -34.60
CA LEU A 325 -19.32 -29.42 -35.51
C LEU A 325 -19.90 -28.83 -36.81
N LEU A 326 -19.45 -27.63 -37.18
CA LEU A 326 -19.91 -26.90 -38.36
C LEU A 326 -18.87 -26.96 -39.48
N ALA A 327 -19.32 -26.92 -40.74
CA ALA A 327 -18.41 -26.97 -41.89
C ALA A 327 -17.50 -25.74 -41.98
N SER A 328 -18.02 -24.56 -41.61
CA SER A 328 -17.29 -23.30 -41.51
C SER A 328 -17.82 -22.46 -40.34
N ILE A 329 -17.05 -21.44 -39.92
CA ILE A 329 -17.50 -20.46 -38.93
C ILE A 329 -18.82 -19.82 -39.41
N GLY A 330 -19.83 -19.78 -38.52
CA GLY A 330 -21.15 -19.20 -38.80
C GLY A 330 -22.03 -19.97 -39.80
N SER A 331 -21.61 -21.15 -40.29
CA SER A 331 -22.41 -21.95 -41.24
C SER A 331 -23.53 -22.72 -40.55
N ALA A 332 -24.68 -22.87 -41.21
CA ALA A 332 -25.74 -23.79 -40.78
C ALA A 332 -25.48 -25.26 -41.19
N THR A 333 -24.45 -25.52 -41.99
CA THR A 333 -24.08 -26.86 -42.43
C THR A 333 -23.37 -27.61 -41.30
N PHE A 334 -24.03 -28.65 -40.82
CA PHE A 334 -23.55 -29.54 -39.78
C PHE A 334 -22.66 -30.65 -40.36
N VAL A 335 -21.57 -30.95 -39.65
CA VAL A 335 -20.63 -32.03 -39.98
C VAL A 335 -20.89 -33.25 -39.09
N ALA A 336 -20.90 -33.05 -37.77
CA ALA A 336 -21.07 -34.11 -36.78
C ALA A 336 -21.43 -33.55 -35.40
N GLU A 337 -22.01 -34.40 -34.55
CA GLU A 337 -22.20 -34.11 -33.13
C GLU A 337 -21.21 -34.96 -32.37
N ILE A 338 -20.48 -34.31 -31.46
CA ILE A 338 -19.45 -34.96 -30.65
C ILE A 338 -20.01 -35.04 -29.23
N PRO A 339 -20.12 -36.24 -28.64
CA PRO A 339 -20.67 -36.40 -27.31
C PRO A 339 -19.75 -35.80 -26.24
N ALA A 340 -20.29 -35.56 -25.04
CA ALA A 340 -19.50 -35.20 -23.87
C ALA A 340 -18.51 -36.33 -23.52
N GLY A 341 -17.32 -35.96 -23.05
CA GLY A 341 -16.24 -36.90 -22.70
C GLY A 341 -15.42 -37.43 -23.87
N ALA A 342 -15.69 -36.96 -25.10
CA ALA A 342 -14.92 -37.36 -26.27
C ALA A 342 -13.56 -36.64 -26.30
N ARG A 343 -12.54 -37.37 -26.77
CA ARG A 343 -11.23 -36.79 -27.11
C ARG A 343 -11.26 -36.21 -28.51
N VAL A 344 -10.73 -35.00 -28.64
CA VAL A 344 -10.63 -34.27 -29.91
C VAL A 344 -9.30 -33.54 -29.96
N ASP A 345 -8.73 -33.36 -31.14
CA ASP A 345 -7.57 -32.50 -31.32
C ASP A 345 -8.06 -31.08 -31.62
N GLY A 346 -7.66 -30.11 -30.80
CA GLY A 346 -7.68 -28.69 -31.20
C GLY A 346 -6.68 -28.49 -32.33
N VAL A 347 -7.15 -28.01 -33.48
CA VAL A 347 -6.33 -27.83 -34.68
C VAL A 347 -5.85 -26.38 -34.80
N THR A 348 -6.77 -25.43 -34.64
CA THR A 348 -6.52 -23.99 -34.66
C THR A 348 -7.75 -23.27 -34.10
N GLY A 349 -7.72 -21.95 -34.04
CA GLY A 349 -8.88 -21.15 -33.70
C GLY A 349 -8.78 -19.74 -34.24
N GLU A 350 -9.89 -19.03 -34.12
CA GLU A 350 -10.07 -17.70 -34.66
C GLU A 350 -10.93 -16.90 -33.68
N VAL A 351 -10.47 -15.73 -33.28
CA VAL A 351 -11.27 -14.80 -32.46
C VAL A 351 -11.97 -13.83 -33.39
N TRP A 352 -13.29 -13.75 -33.28
CA TRP A 352 -14.14 -12.78 -33.98
C TRP A 352 -14.66 -11.80 -32.95
N LEU A 353 -14.27 -10.53 -33.07
CA LEU A 353 -14.68 -9.50 -32.13
C LEU A 353 -15.09 -8.21 -32.80
N GLU A 354 -15.94 -7.45 -32.12
CA GLU A 354 -16.15 -6.04 -32.42
C GLU A 354 -15.10 -5.23 -31.63
N PRO A 355 -14.19 -4.51 -32.30
CA PRO A 355 -13.14 -3.75 -31.64
C PRO A 355 -13.71 -2.77 -30.62
N GLN A 356 -13.19 -2.82 -29.40
CA GLN A 356 -13.72 -2.04 -28.29
C GLN A 356 -12.97 -0.73 -28.15
N PRO A 357 -13.62 0.44 -28.28
CA PRO A 357 -12.94 1.72 -28.16
C PRO A 357 -12.64 2.06 -26.69
N TYR A 358 -11.45 2.59 -26.44
CA TYR A 358 -11.00 3.10 -25.16
C TYR A 358 -10.44 4.51 -25.35
N ALA A 359 -10.81 5.42 -24.43
CA ALA A 359 -10.23 6.73 -24.31
C ALA A 359 -8.90 6.66 -23.55
N VAL A 360 -7.89 7.34 -24.07
CA VAL A 360 -6.62 7.58 -23.37
C VAL A 360 -6.82 8.74 -22.40
N LEU A 361 -6.62 8.50 -21.11
CA LEU A 361 -6.88 9.50 -20.07
C LEU A 361 -5.66 10.36 -19.76
N ARG A 362 -4.45 9.81 -19.97
CA ARG A 362 -3.17 10.45 -19.66
C ARG A 362 -2.11 10.07 -20.70
N ASP A 363 -1.16 10.97 -20.92
CA ASP A 363 0.04 10.67 -21.70
C ASP A 363 0.91 9.65 -20.97
N ASN A 364 1.43 8.65 -21.69
CA ASN A 364 2.33 7.63 -21.12
C ASN A 364 3.55 7.34 -22.01
N GLY A 365 3.85 8.24 -22.97
CA GLY A 365 4.92 8.08 -23.95
C GLY A 365 4.56 7.20 -25.15
N LEU A 366 3.64 6.25 -24.99
CA LEU A 366 3.11 5.40 -26.06
C LEU A 366 1.82 5.96 -26.67
N LEU A 367 0.92 6.43 -25.83
CA LEU A 367 -0.41 6.92 -26.13
C LEU A 367 -0.55 8.36 -25.66
N LYS A 368 -1.30 9.17 -26.40
CA LYS A 368 -1.58 10.56 -26.05
C LYS A 368 -2.97 10.71 -25.45
N ALA A 369 -3.09 11.52 -24.41
CA ALA A 369 -4.32 11.86 -23.74
C ALA A 369 -5.37 12.39 -24.73
N GLY A 370 -6.60 11.90 -24.54
CA GLY A 370 -7.75 12.14 -25.39
C GLY A 370 -7.67 11.51 -26.78
N ASP A 371 -6.74 10.60 -27.05
CA ASP A 371 -6.82 9.70 -28.19
C ASP A 371 -7.77 8.52 -27.93
N VAL A 372 -8.06 7.78 -29.00
CA VAL A 372 -8.86 6.55 -28.98
C VAL A 372 -7.98 5.40 -29.43
N ILE A 373 -7.96 4.33 -28.64
CA ILE A 373 -7.42 3.04 -29.05
C ILE A 373 -8.54 2.01 -29.13
N PHE A 374 -8.34 0.92 -29.85
CA PHE A 374 -9.26 -0.20 -29.84
C PHE A 374 -8.56 -1.45 -29.33
N PHE A 375 -9.13 -2.10 -28.32
CA PHE A 375 -8.68 -3.43 -27.93
C PHE A 375 -9.19 -4.46 -28.94
N LEU A 376 -8.27 -5.35 -29.32
CA LEU A 376 -8.49 -6.43 -30.24
C LEU A 376 -8.48 -7.74 -29.43
N ASP A 377 -7.62 -8.71 -29.76
CA ASP A 377 -7.56 -9.99 -29.08
C ASP A 377 -6.66 -9.97 -27.83
N ASN A 378 -7.07 -10.76 -26.83
CA ASN A 378 -6.34 -10.99 -25.59
C ASN A 378 -5.26 -12.06 -25.85
N LEU A 379 -4.01 -11.76 -25.53
CA LEU A 379 -2.87 -12.66 -25.68
C LEU A 379 -2.59 -13.49 -24.41
N GLY A 380 -3.30 -13.22 -23.31
CA GLY A 380 -3.05 -13.81 -21.99
C GLY A 380 -2.26 -12.88 -21.07
N GLU A 381 -2.33 -13.11 -19.76
CA GLU A 381 -1.55 -12.38 -18.73
C GLU A 381 -1.59 -10.85 -18.87
N GLY A 382 -2.74 -10.28 -19.25
CA GLY A 382 -2.88 -8.84 -19.41
C GLY A 382 -2.18 -8.26 -20.65
N HIS A 383 -1.74 -9.08 -21.60
CA HIS A 383 -1.26 -8.62 -22.91
C HIS A 383 -2.41 -8.58 -23.91
N VAL A 384 -2.51 -7.50 -24.68
CA VAL A 384 -3.55 -7.35 -25.72
C VAL A 384 -2.96 -6.79 -27.00
N ASN A 385 -3.47 -7.23 -28.14
CA ASN A 385 -3.28 -6.49 -29.38
C ASN A 385 -4.23 -5.28 -29.38
N TYR A 386 -3.77 -4.18 -29.97
CA TYR A 386 -4.57 -2.96 -30.06
C TYR A 386 -4.46 -2.29 -31.42
N TRP A 387 -5.49 -1.57 -31.80
CA TRP A 387 -5.50 -0.71 -32.98
C TRP A 387 -5.32 0.74 -32.55
N TYR A 388 -4.37 1.42 -33.19
CA TYR A 388 -4.08 2.83 -32.92
C TYR A 388 -3.46 3.47 -34.17
N ASN A 389 -3.87 4.71 -34.47
CA ASN A 389 -3.44 5.47 -35.64
C ASN A 389 -3.51 4.67 -36.96
N GLY A 390 -4.64 4.00 -37.20
CA GLY A 390 -4.89 3.27 -38.46
C GLY A 390 -4.09 1.98 -38.62
N SER A 391 -3.50 1.44 -37.56
CA SER A 391 -2.65 0.25 -37.64
C SER A 391 -2.83 -0.70 -36.45
N LEU A 392 -2.59 -2.00 -36.71
CA LEU A 392 -2.45 -3.03 -35.69
C LEU A 392 -1.10 -2.85 -34.97
N ASN A 393 -1.14 -2.78 -33.65
CA ASN A 393 0.02 -2.73 -32.78
C ASN A 393 -0.02 -3.96 -31.86
N PRO A 394 1.03 -4.79 -31.86
CA PRO A 394 1.06 -5.97 -31.02
C PRO A 394 1.38 -5.64 -29.57
N GLU A 395 0.86 -6.47 -28.65
CA GLU A 395 1.41 -6.65 -27.30
C GLU A 395 1.50 -5.36 -26.45
N LEU A 396 0.35 -4.73 -26.21
CA LEU A 396 0.21 -3.78 -25.11
C LEU A 396 0.13 -4.54 -23.79
N GLU A 397 1.10 -4.33 -22.92
CA GLU A 397 1.07 -4.85 -21.55
C GLU A 397 0.16 -3.98 -20.68
N LEU A 398 -0.84 -4.60 -20.06
CA LEU A 398 -1.78 -3.93 -19.16
C LEU A 398 -1.32 -4.00 -17.69
N HIS A 399 -0.14 -4.56 -17.35
CA HIS A 399 0.32 -4.71 -15.97
C HIS A 399 1.40 -3.71 -15.54
N ASP A 400 2.34 -3.33 -16.40
CA ASP A 400 3.42 -2.41 -16.05
C ASP A 400 3.06 -0.93 -16.29
N GLY A 401 2.74 -0.22 -15.21
CA GLY A 401 2.71 1.25 -15.15
C GLY A 401 1.51 1.94 -15.80
N LEU A 402 0.68 1.21 -16.55
CA LEU A 402 -0.59 1.66 -17.12
C LEU A 402 -1.80 1.33 -16.22
N TYR A 403 -1.66 0.30 -15.37
CA TYR A 403 -2.68 -0.16 -14.43
C TYR A 403 -2.05 -0.81 -13.20
N SER A 404 -2.03 -0.11 -12.07
CA SER A 404 -2.12 -0.81 -10.78
C SER A 404 -3.59 -0.77 -10.38
N TYR A 405 -4.14 -1.91 -9.97
CA TYR A 405 -5.55 -2.20 -9.65
C TYR A 405 -6.38 -2.66 -10.87
N THR A 406 -6.89 -3.89 -10.74
CA THR A 406 -7.52 -4.76 -11.74
C THR A 406 -8.24 -4.04 -12.88
N TYR A 407 -8.08 -4.56 -14.11
CA TYR A 407 -8.82 -4.18 -15.31
C TYR A 407 -10.33 -3.96 -15.06
N GLU A 408 -10.93 -4.74 -14.16
CA GLU A 408 -12.34 -4.61 -13.71
C GLU A 408 -12.63 -3.32 -12.94
N ASN A 409 -11.70 -2.81 -12.13
CA ASN A 409 -11.87 -1.58 -11.36
C ASN A 409 -11.93 -0.36 -12.29
N CYS A 410 -11.04 -0.23 -13.28
CA CYS A 410 -11.12 0.88 -14.25
C CYS A 410 -12.33 0.80 -15.20
N GLN A 411 -12.96 -0.37 -15.32
CA GLN A 411 -14.19 -0.58 -16.10
C GLN A 411 -15.48 -0.34 -15.31
N ALA A 412 -15.45 -0.47 -13.99
CA ALA A 412 -16.59 -0.12 -13.16
C ALA A 412 -16.77 1.41 -13.17
N ASN A 413 -17.96 1.88 -13.58
CA ASN A 413 -18.36 3.29 -13.64
C ASN A 413 -18.31 4.06 -12.29
N HIS A 414 -17.72 3.47 -11.25
CA HIS A 414 -17.62 3.99 -9.89
C HIS A 414 -16.18 4.16 -9.41
N VAL A 415 -15.17 3.90 -10.25
CA VAL A 415 -13.76 4.09 -9.90
C VAL A 415 -13.30 5.44 -10.41
N VAL A 416 -12.88 6.27 -9.46
CA VAL A 416 -12.31 7.61 -9.67
C VAL A 416 -11.24 7.55 -10.74
N ALA A 417 -11.29 8.52 -11.64
CA ALA A 417 -10.59 8.54 -12.89
C ALA A 417 -9.07 8.69 -12.76
N GLY A 418 -8.56 9.30 -11.70
CA GLY A 418 -7.13 9.62 -11.61
C GLY A 418 -6.14 8.45 -11.62
N ALA A 419 -6.56 7.21 -11.35
CA ALA A 419 -5.67 6.04 -11.32
C ALA A 419 -5.57 5.30 -12.66
N CYS A 420 -6.48 5.59 -13.59
CA CYS A 420 -6.62 4.85 -14.84
C CYS A 420 -6.02 5.68 -15.98
N SER A 421 -5.16 5.05 -16.79
CA SER A 421 -4.63 5.68 -18.01
C SER A 421 -5.54 5.47 -19.22
N LEU A 422 -6.48 4.53 -19.14
CA LEU A 422 -7.41 4.16 -20.19
C LEU A 422 -8.81 3.93 -19.60
N ARG A 423 -9.86 4.32 -20.33
CA ARG A 423 -11.25 4.06 -19.94
C ARG A 423 -12.08 3.62 -21.14
N LYS A 424 -12.92 2.60 -20.94
CA LYS A 424 -13.79 2.07 -22.00
C LYS A 424 -14.78 3.14 -22.46
N LEU A 425 -14.89 3.33 -23.76
CA LEU A 425 -15.97 4.10 -24.38
C LEU A 425 -17.16 3.16 -24.62
N HIS A 426 -18.37 3.60 -24.26
CA HIS A 426 -19.60 2.80 -24.31
C HIS A 426 -19.55 1.52 -23.45
N PRO A 427 -19.29 1.63 -22.12
CA PRO A 427 -19.20 0.47 -21.23
C PRO A 427 -20.47 -0.40 -21.21
N GLU A 428 -21.63 0.20 -21.46
CA GLU A 428 -22.94 -0.45 -21.55
C GLU A 428 -23.12 -1.34 -22.80
N LYS A 429 -22.34 -1.09 -23.86
CA LYS A 429 -22.44 -1.86 -25.10
C LYS A 429 -21.80 -3.23 -24.93
N LYS A 430 -22.56 -4.27 -25.29
CA LYS A 430 -22.05 -5.63 -25.46
C LYS A 430 -21.41 -5.73 -26.84
N PHE A 431 -20.10 -5.90 -26.86
CA PHE A 431 -19.34 -6.11 -28.08
C PHE A 431 -19.30 -7.60 -28.41
N LEU A 432 -19.32 -7.93 -29.69
CA LEU A 432 -19.06 -9.29 -30.14
C LEU A 432 -17.67 -9.71 -29.65
N ASN A 433 -17.58 -10.91 -29.06
CA ASN A 433 -16.32 -11.55 -28.72
C ASN A 433 -16.55 -13.07 -28.71
N GLU A 434 -16.21 -13.70 -29.81
CA GLU A 434 -16.42 -15.12 -30.06
C GLU A 434 -15.09 -15.79 -30.34
N TRP A 435 -14.80 -16.87 -29.62
CA TRP A 435 -13.67 -17.73 -29.91
C TRP A 435 -14.14 -18.98 -30.65
N TRP A 436 -13.85 -19.04 -31.93
CA TRP A 436 -14.13 -20.19 -32.78
C TRP A 436 -12.92 -21.11 -32.79
N VAL A 437 -13.14 -22.41 -32.61
CA VAL A 437 -12.08 -23.41 -32.63
C VAL A 437 -12.36 -24.41 -33.73
N LYS A 438 -11.31 -24.76 -34.48
CA LYS A 438 -11.35 -25.90 -35.38
C LYS A 438 -10.87 -27.12 -34.63
N ILE A 439 -11.67 -28.19 -34.63
CA ILE A 439 -11.33 -29.44 -33.96
C ILE A 439 -11.34 -30.61 -34.94
N ARG A 440 -10.58 -31.64 -34.61
CA ARG A 440 -10.55 -32.92 -35.33
C ARG A 440 -10.94 -34.05 -34.37
N THR A 441 -11.87 -34.89 -34.78
CA THR A 441 -12.25 -36.10 -34.03
C THR A 441 -11.29 -37.26 -34.32
N SER A 442 -11.31 -38.30 -33.48
CA SER A 442 -10.49 -39.50 -33.67
C SER A 442 -10.80 -40.28 -34.96
N ASP A 443 -12.01 -40.15 -35.50
CA ASP A 443 -12.41 -40.68 -36.81
C ASP A 443 -12.09 -39.75 -37.99
N GLY A 444 -11.34 -38.66 -37.74
CA GLY A 444 -10.78 -37.77 -38.75
C GLY A 444 -11.72 -36.68 -39.27
N LYS A 445 -12.90 -36.51 -38.68
CA LYS A 445 -13.81 -35.41 -39.06
C LYS A 445 -13.30 -34.09 -38.51
N GLU A 446 -13.32 -33.05 -39.34
CA GLU A 446 -12.93 -31.69 -38.96
C GLU A 446 -14.07 -30.71 -39.14
N GLY A 447 -14.10 -29.69 -38.28
CA GLY A 447 -14.97 -28.54 -38.45
C GLY A 447 -14.81 -27.54 -37.31
N TRP A 448 -15.70 -26.56 -37.30
CA TRP A 448 -15.65 -25.41 -36.42
C TRP A 448 -16.70 -25.49 -35.32
N VAL A 449 -16.34 -25.00 -34.14
CA VAL A 449 -17.22 -24.88 -32.98
C VAL A 449 -17.03 -23.50 -32.36
N LEU A 450 -18.13 -22.83 -32.02
CA LEU A 450 -18.07 -21.63 -31.17
C LEU A 450 -17.81 -22.08 -29.74
N ASN A 451 -16.59 -21.86 -29.23
CA ASN A 451 -16.21 -22.33 -27.91
C ASN A 451 -16.76 -21.41 -26.82
N LYS A 452 -17.67 -21.96 -26.00
CA LYS A 452 -18.23 -21.28 -24.82
C LYS A 452 -17.77 -21.89 -23.48
N GLY A 453 -16.55 -22.43 -23.45
CA GLY A 453 -16.01 -23.16 -22.30
C GLY A 453 -16.35 -24.66 -22.32
N GLN A 454 -16.54 -25.22 -23.52
CA GLN A 454 -17.02 -26.60 -23.71
C GLN A 454 -15.88 -27.63 -23.73
N PHE A 455 -14.63 -27.20 -23.60
CA PHE A 455 -13.46 -28.07 -23.65
C PHE A 455 -12.66 -27.99 -22.34
N SER A 456 -12.00 -29.08 -21.99
CA SER A 456 -10.97 -29.13 -20.94
C SER A 456 -9.59 -29.31 -21.56
N ASN A 457 -8.54 -29.08 -20.76
CA ASN A 457 -7.14 -29.15 -21.19
C ASN A 457 -6.76 -28.10 -22.26
N THR A 458 -7.53 -27.02 -22.35
CA THR A 458 -7.26 -25.90 -23.27
C THR A 458 -6.16 -24.99 -22.75
N ASP A 459 -5.93 -24.97 -21.44
CA ASP A 459 -5.18 -23.97 -20.65
C ASP A 459 -4.00 -24.55 -19.84
N ALA A 460 -3.65 -25.83 -19.99
CA ALA A 460 -2.53 -26.42 -19.24
C ALA A 460 -1.15 -25.95 -19.76
N CYS A 461 -0.44 -25.20 -18.91
CA CYS A 461 0.94 -24.74 -19.07
C CYS A 461 1.94 -25.91 -18.87
N GLY A 462 2.24 -26.67 -19.92
CA GLY A 462 3.15 -27.82 -19.84
C GLY A 462 2.64 -29.02 -20.59
#